data_AF-A0A238D007-F1
#
_entry.id   AF-A0A238D007-F1
#
_cell.length_a   1.000
_cell.length_b   1.000
_cell.length_c   1.000
_cell.angle_alpha   90.00
_cell.angle_beta   90.00
_cell.angle_gamma   90.00
#
_symmetry.space_group_name_H-M   'P 1'
#
loop_
_entity.id
_entity.type
_entity.pdbx_description
1 polymer ?
#
loop_
_entity_poly.entity_id
_entity_poly.type
_entity_poly.pdbx_seq_one_letter_code
_entity_poly.pdbx_strand_id
1 'polypeptide(L)'
;MSRAKSVFYGAISGILTVAGSVVTLEGVRLTIAGHVDDGVKALAAGLVLLLAASVDRFESLKGLSMEVKMRKTIDEAEVLIERLRGLSALTGKTLVSLGARVGRWDSALSPRESYALACEVRQTLEDAGVDQAAIRSAITPWAHVMLFDLAGLATNAIHGELNELLKHRMPSAARDDEERARLTQALELRDTLRINCQPGDPLTTFPQRLRSNLERAMPLLPGDATIALRERLTPWLEQMDYTAKNLDLRDPEQWFAGLMGSRPQ
;
A
#
# COMPACT_ATOMS: atom_id res chain seq x y z
N MET A 1 20.01 -43.36 23.41
CA MET A 1 19.15 -42.17 23.63
C MET A 1 19.02 -41.22 22.41
N SER A 2 19.88 -41.25 21.38
CA SER A 2 19.77 -40.26 20.28
C SER A 2 18.68 -40.55 19.23
N ARG A 3 18.35 -41.82 18.94
CA ARG A 3 17.28 -42.19 17.97
C ARG A 3 15.87 -41.80 18.43
N ALA A 4 15.57 -41.89 19.72
CA ALA A 4 14.25 -41.53 20.25
C ALA A 4 13.97 -40.02 20.12
N LYS A 5 15.00 -39.18 20.27
CA LYS A 5 14.88 -37.73 20.09
C LYS A 5 14.65 -37.36 18.62
N SER A 6 15.35 -37.97 17.67
CA SER A 6 15.18 -37.61 16.25
C SER A 6 13.81 -38.01 15.68
N VAL A 7 13.21 -39.11 16.15
CA VAL A 7 11.85 -39.51 15.77
C VAL A 7 10.82 -38.52 16.33
N PHE A 8 11.04 -38.04 17.56
CA PHE A 8 10.16 -37.07 18.21
C PHE A 8 10.14 -35.71 17.49
N TYR A 9 11.30 -35.16 17.14
CA TYR A 9 11.39 -33.90 16.37
C TYR A 9 10.81 -34.03 14.96
N GLY A 10 11.02 -35.17 14.29
CA GLY A 10 10.42 -35.43 12.98
C GLY A 10 8.89 -35.47 13.03
N ALA A 11 8.32 -36.04 14.11
CA ALA A 11 6.87 -36.05 14.31
C ALA A 11 6.31 -34.64 14.57
N ILE A 12 6.99 -33.82 15.39
CA ILE A 12 6.58 -32.43 15.66
C ILE A 12 6.61 -31.58 14.40
N SER A 13 7.70 -31.62 13.64
CA SER A 13 7.84 -30.90 12.35
C SER A 13 6.77 -31.33 11.35
N GLY A 14 6.45 -32.63 11.27
CA GLY A 14 5.37 -33.15 10.44
C GLY A 14 4.00 -32.59 10.84
N ILE A 15 3.70 -32.59 12.14
CA ILE A 15 2.45 -32.04 12.68
C ILE A 15 2.35 -30.54 12.40
N LEU A 16 3.43 -29.78 12.64
CA LEU A 16 3.48 -28.33 12.40
C LEU A 16 3.31 -28.00 10.91
N THR A 17 3.88 -28.81 10.01
CA THR A 17 3.72 -28.62 8.55
C THR A 17 2.27 -28.82 8.12
N VAL A 18 1.63 -29.88 8.60
CA VAL A 18 0.23 -30.19 8.29
C VAL A 18 -0.68 -29.13 8.89
N ALA A 19 -0.48 -28.79 10.18
CA ALA A 19 -1.25 -27.76 10.85
C ALA A 19 -1.11 -26.40 10.16
N GLY A 20 0.13 -25.98 9.84
CA GLY A 20 0.39 -24.73 9.14
C GLY A 20 -0.25 -24.68 7.75
N SER A 21 -0.20 -25.78 7.00
CA SER A 21 -0.84 -25.87 5.67
C SER A 21 -2.36 -25.77 5.77
N VAL A 22 -2.98 -26.47 6.73
CA VAL A 22 -4.43 -26.45 6.96
C VAL A 22 -4.89 -25.06 7.38
N VAL A 23 -4.19 -24.44 8.33
CA VAL A 23 -4.51 -23.09 8.82
C VAL A 23 -4.33 -22.04 7.71
N THR A 24 -3.32 -22.20 6.86
CA THR A 24 -3.12 -21.33 5.68
C THR A 24 -4.25 -21.49 4.66
N LEU A 25 -4.65 -22.73 4.35
CA LEU A 25 -5.77 -23.02 3.46
C LEU A 25 -7.09 -22.45 3.99
N GLU A 26 -7.35 -22.58 5.29
CA GLU A 26 -8.53 -22.01 5.92
C GLU A 26 -8.48 -20.47 5.92
N GLY A 27 -7.32 -19.87 6.12
CA GLY A 27 -7.12 -18.44 5.98
C GLY A 27 -7.41 -17.91 4.57
N VAL A 28 -6.99 -18.63 3.53
CA VAL A 28 -7.37 -18.33 2.14
C VAL A 28 -8.89 -18.43 1.97
N ARG A 29 -9.51 -19.50 2.49
CA ARG A 29 -10.95 -19.73 2.37
C ARG A 29 -11.76 -18.62 3.06
N LEU A 30 -11.38 -18.23 4.28
CA LEU A 30 -12.00 -17.13 5.03
C LEU A 30 -11.87 -15.78 4.32
N THR A 31 -10.69 -15.53 3.73
CA THR A 31 -10.43 -14.31 2.95
C THR A 31 -11.34 -14.27 1.71
N ILE A 32 -11.50 -15.39 0.99
CA ILE A 32 -12.42 -15.49 -0.16
C ILE A 32 -13.88 -15.36 0.27
N ALA A 33 -14.24 -15.86 1.45
CA ALA A 33 -15.59 -15.77 2.01
C ALA A 33 -15.94 -14.40 2.60
N GLY A 34 -15.03 -13.43 2.58
CA GLY A 34 -15.25 -12.06 3.06
C GLY A 34 -14.91 -11.82 4.53
N HIS A 35 -14.44 -12.84 5.26
CA HIS A 35 -13.96 -12.72 6.65
C HIS A 35 -12.46 -12.40 6.66
N VAL A 36 -12.09 -11.21 6.19
CA VAL A 36 -10.70 -10.84 5.90
C VAL A 36 -9.83 -10.77 7.17
N ASP A 37 -10.34 -10.22 8.27
CA ASP A 37 -9.54 -10.12 9.52
C ASP A 37 -9.15 -11.49 10.07
N ASP A 38 -10.12 -12.42 10.12
CA ASP A 38 -9.89 -13.78 10.58
C ASP A 38 -9.06 -14.57 9.55
N GLY A 39 -9.27 -14.30 8.26
CA GLY A 39 -8.49 -14.87 7.16
C GLY A 39 -7.01 -14.46 7.21
N VAL A 40 -6.71 -13.18 7.43
CA VAL A 40 -5.35 -12.65 7.56
C VAL A 40 -4.67 -13.21 8.81
N LYS A 41 -5.37 -13.24 9.95
CA LYS A 41 -4.85 -13.86 11.19
C LYS A 41 -4.53 -15.35 10.99
N ALA A 42 -5.42 -16.09 10.33
CA ALA A 42 -5.21 -17.49 10.01
C ALA A 42 -4.04 -17.67 9.02
N LEU A 43 -3.94 -16.84 7.98
CA LEU A 43 -2.79 -16.87 7.06
C LEU A 43 -1.46 -16.61 7.80
N ALA A 44 -1.41 -15.61 8.66
CA ALA A 44 -0.23 -15.30 9.46
C ALA A 44 0.12 -16.45 10.42
N ALA A 45 -0.86 -17.00 11.13
CA ALA A 45 -0.65 -18.13 12.05
C ALA A 45 -0.19 -19.40 11.31
N GLY A 46 -0.81 -19.71 10.17
CA GLY A 46 -0.42 -20.84 9.32
C GLY A 46 1.02 -20.71 8.82
N LEU A 47 1.41 -19.50 8.43
CA LEU A 47 2.77 -19.20 8.01
C LEU A 47 3.79 -19.37 9.14
N VAL A 48 3.51 -18.87 10.35
CA VAL A 48 4.39 -19.05 11.51
C VAL A 48 4.59 -20.53 11.83
N LEU A 49 3.53 -21.34 11.74
CA LEU A 49 3.62 -22.79 11.95
C LEU A 49 4.47 -23.48 10.87
N LEU A 50 4.33 -23.08 9.60
CA LEU A 50 5.18 -23.59 8.51
C LEU A 50 6.65 -23.21 8.69
N LEU A 51 6.92 -21.99 9.15
CA LEU A 51 8.26 -21.53 9.49
C LEU A 51 8.84 -22.34 10.67
N ALA A 52 8.08 -22.50 11.75
CA ALA A 52 8.48 -23.32 12.89
C ALA A 52 8.75 -24.79 12.49
N ALA A 53 7.92 -25.36 11.61
CA ALA A 53 8.12 -26.71 11.08
C ALA A 53 9.45 -26.86 10.33
N SER A 54 9.89 -25.79 9.66
CA SER A 54 11.15 -25.78 8.92
C SER A 54 12.39 -25.73 9.82
N VAL A 55 12.28 -25.12 11.02
CA VAL A 55 13.38 -24.98 11.99
C VAL A 55 13.82 -26.33 12.61
N ASP A 56 12.92 -27.30 12.75
CA ASP A 56 13.25 -28.61 13.32
C ASP A 56 14.02 -29.53 12.35
N ARG A 57 13.92 -29.32 11.03
CA ARG A 57 14.74 -30.07 10.05
C ARG A 57 16.24 -29.81 10.22
N PHE A 58 16.62 -28.75 10.92
CA PHE A 58 18.01 -28.38 11.15
C PHE A 58 18.69 -29.19 12.28
N GLU A 59 17.94 -29.75 13.24
CA GLU A 59 18.55 -30.54 14.33
C GLU A 59 18.99 -31.95 13.87
N SER A 60 18.31 -32.55 12.89
CA SER A 60 18.64 -33.89 12.38
C SER A 60 19.91 -33.94 11.51
N LEU A 61 20.46 -32.79 11.12
CA LEU A 61 21.69 -32.67 10.33
C LEU A 61 22.96 -32.63 11.20
N LYS A 62 22.84 -32.74 12.53
CA LYS A 62 23.96 -32.78 13.50
C LYS A 62 24.76 -34.11 13.52
N GLY A 63 24.56 -35.01 12.55
CA GLY A 63 24.99 -36.42 12.66
C GLY A 63 26.29 -36.85 11.99
N LEU A 64 26.81 -36.21 10.93
CA LEU A 64 27.99 -36.73 10.21
C LEU A 64 28.79 -35.64 9.45
N SER A 65 30.06 -35.49 9.85
CA SER A 65 31.19 -34.77 9.24
C SER A 65 31.24 -33.24 9.39
N MET A 66 32.05 -32.78 10.36
CA MET A 66 31.99 -31.43 10.97
C MET A 66 32.72 -30.29 10.23
N GLU A 67 33.65 -30.53 9.30
CA GLU A 67 34.45 -29.42 8.72
C GLU A 67 34.10 -29.04 7.27
N VAL A 68 33.85 -30.02 6.39
CA VAL A 68 33.49 -29.73 4.98
C VAL A 68 32.03 -29.30 4.83
N LYS A 69 31.16 -29.77 5.72
CA LYS A 69 29.74 -29.41 5.71
C LYS A 69 29.47 -28.06 6.34
N MET A 70 30.30 -27.54 7.24
CA MET A 70 30.03 -26.27 7.92
C MET A 70 29.98 -25.09 6.94
N ARG A 71 30.87 -25.04 5.93
CA ARG A 71 30.76 -24.06 4.83
C ARG A 71 29.54 -24.30 3.97
N LYS A 72 29.29 -25.55 3.56
CA LYS A 72 28.15 -25.90 2.70
C LYS A 72 26.80 -25.69 3.37
N THR A 73 26.72 -25.88 4.69
CA THR A 73 25.53 -25.67 5.53
C THR A 73 25.33 -24.20 5.88
N ILE A 74 26.40 -23.40 5.98
CA ILE A 74 26.30 -21.94 6.01
C ILE A 74 25.77 -21.43 4.67
N ASP A 75 26.35 -21.86 3.54
CA ASP A 75 25.89 -21.47 2.20
C ASP A 75 24.44 -21.92 1.95
N GLU A 76 24.07 -23.15 2.35
CA GLU A 76 22.70 -23.67 2.24
C GLU A 76 21.72 -22.94 3.18
N ALA A 77 22.14 -22.56 4.39
CA ALA A 77 21.34 -21.77 5.32
C ALA A 77 21.14 -20.33 4.84
N GLU A 78 22.18 -19.70 4.26
CA GLU A 78 22.09 -18.38 3.64
C GLU A 78 21.13 -18.40 2.46
N VAL A 79 21.23 -19.39 1.57
CA VAL A 79 20.30 -19.58 0.45
C VAL A 79 18.87 -19.83 0.94
N LEU A 80 18.68 -20.54 2.06
CA LEU A 80 17.36 -20.81 2.61
C LEU A 80 16.75 -19.57 3.31
N ILE A 81 17.56 -18.83 4.06
CA ILE A 81 17.18 -17.53 4.64
C ILE A 81 16.76 -16.57 3.54
N GLU A 82 17.51 -16.54 2.43
CA GLU A 82 17.17 -15.69 1.29
C GLU A 82 15.86 -16.09 0.62
N ARG A 83 15.59 -17.40 0.52
CA ARG A 83 14.28 -17.89 0.03
C ARG A 83 13.14 -17.54 0.98
N LEU A 84 13.35 -17.64 2.29
CA LEU A 84 12.36 -17.25 3.30
C LEU A 84 12.09 -15.75 3.26
N ARG A 85 13.12 -14.93 3.13
CA ARG A 85 13.01 -13.48 2.92
C ARG A 85 12.22 -13.16 1.66
N GLY A 86 12.51 -13.86 0.55
CA GLY A 86 11.78 -13.72 -0.71
C GLY A 86 10.30 -14.08 -0.59
N LEU A 87 9.97 -15.18 0.11
CA LEU A 87 8.58 -15.59 0.35
C LEU A 87 7.84 -14.62 1.29
N SER A 88 8.48 -14.17 2.37
CA SER A 88 7.90 -13.16 3.27
C SER A 88 7.65 -11.84 2.53
N ALA A 89 8.56 -11.39 1.68
CA ALA A 89 8.37 -10.21 0.84
C ALA A 89 7.20 -10.37 -0.14
N LEU A 90 7.07 -11.54 -0.78
CA LEU A 90 5.96 -11.85 -1.69
C LEU A 90 4.61 -11.89 -0.95
N THR A 91 4.57 -12.48 0.24
CA THR A 91 3.36 -12.56 1.07
C THR A 91 2.99 -11.18 1.61
N GLY A 92 3.96 -10.41 2.11
CA GLY A 92 3.76 -9.02 2.55
C GLY A 92 3.21 -8.16 1.42
N LYS A 93 3.80 -8.25 0.22
CA LYS A 93 3.29 -7.57 -0.98
C LYS A 93 1.85 -7.97 -1.31
N THR A 94 1.52 -9.25 -1.17
CA THR A 94 0.19 -9.78 -1.46
C THR A 94 -0.82 -9.28 -0.44
N LEU A 95 -0.52 -9.35 0.85
CA LEU A 95 -1.38 -8.85 1.94
C LEU A 95 -1.59 -7.35 1.85
N VAL A 96 -0.51 -6.59 1.64
CA VAL A 96 -0.56 -5.14 1.48
C VAL A 96 -1.33 -4.76 0.21
N SER A 97 -1.13 -5.46 -0.91
CA SER A 97 -1.89 -5.20 -2.13
C SER A 97 -3.35 -5.62 -2.03
N LEU A 98 -3.68 -6.69 -1.29
CA LEU A 98 -5.05 -7.10 -1.02
C LEU A 98 -5.71 -6.08 -0.09
N GLY A 99 -5.12 -5.77 1.06
CA GLY A 99 -5.65 -4.79 2.01
C GLY A 99 -5.73 -3.36 1.47
N ALA A 100 -4.87 -2.98 0.53
CA ALA A 100 -4.94 -1.67 -0.13
C ALA A 100 -6.03 -1.58 -1.21
N ARG A 101 -6.52 -2.72 -1.73
CA ARG A 101 -7.55 -2.78 -2.78
C ARG A 101 -8.93 -3.19 -2.25
N VAL A 102 -8.95 -4.06 -1.24
CA VAL A 102 -10.13 -4.50 -0.49
C VAL A 102 -10.42 -3.41 0.55
N GLY A 103 -11.29 -2.45 0.22
CA GLY A 103 -11.60 -1.34 1.15
C GLY A 103 -12.41 -0.19 0.56
N ARG A 104 -12.28 0.05 -0.75
CA ARG A 104 -12.53 1.39 -1.29
C ARG A 104 -13.97 1.75 -1.68
N TRP A 105 -14.87 0.79 -1.81
CA TRP A 105 -16.25 1.05 -2.24
C TRP A 105 -17.31 0.57 -1.24
N ASP A 106 -17.05 -0.47 -0.45
CA ASP A 106 -17.86 -0.93 0.69
C ASP A 106 -17.15 -2.13 1.37
N SER A 107 -16.13 -1.91 2.20
CA SER A 107 -15.25 -3.02 2.63
C SER A 107 -14.65 -2.87 4.04
N ALA A 108 -14.18 -4.01 4.56
CA ALA A 108 -13.94 -4.36 5.95
C ALA A 108 -12.80 -3.62 6.68
N LEU A 109 -11.82 -3.03 5.99
CA LEU A 109 -10.66 -2.36 6.62
C LEU A 109 -10.75 -0.84 6.47
N SER A 110 -10.73 -0.13 7.59
CA SER A 110 -10.64 1.33 7.66
C SER A 110 -9.27 1.85 7.19
N PRO A 111 -9.17 3.13 6.79
CA PRO A 111 -7.89 3.75 6.44
C PRO A 111 -6.80 3.57 7.51
N ARG A 112 -7.19 3.62 8.79
CA ARG A 112 -6.29 3.40 9.93
C ARG A 112 -5.76 1.98 9.98
N GLU A 113 -6.63 0.99 9.82
CA GLU A 113 -6.23 -0.43 9.83
C GLU A 113 -5.37 -0.77 8.60
N SER A 114 -5.66 -0.19 7.44
CA SER A 114 -4.82 -0.32 6.24
C SER A 114 -3.41 0.24 6.46
N TYR A 115 -3.29 1.41 7.11
CA TYR A 115 -2.00 2.00 7.47
C TYR A 115 -1.24 1.14 8.49
N ALA A 116 -1.94 0.68 9.54
CA ALA A 116 -1.35 -0.17 10.57
C ALA A 116 -0.80 -1.48 9.98
N LEU A 117 -1.56 -2.13 9.11
CA LEU A 117 -1.14 -3.34 8.42
C LEU A 117 0.12 -3.10 7.55
N ALA A 118 0.18 -2.00 6.81
CA ALA A 118 1.35 -1.66 6.01
C ALA A 118 2.61 -1.44 6.88
N CYS A 119 2.44 -0.79 8.04
CA CYS A 119 3.52 -0.60 9.02
C CYS A 119 3.98 -1.93 9.63
N GLU A 120 3.05 -2.78 10.04
CA GLU A 120 3.35 -4.10 10.62
C GLU A 120 4.07 -5.01 9.61
N VAL A 121 3.63 -5.02 8.35
CA VAL A 121 4.31 -5.77 7.28
C VAL A 121 5.72 -5.23 7.07
N ARG A 122 5.91 -3.91 7.02
CA ARG A 122 7.24 -3.31 6.89
C ARG A 122 8.15 -3.75 8.04
N GLN A 123 7.71 -3.57 9.29
CA GLN A 123 8.46 -3.94 10.48
C GLN A 123 8.83 -5.44 10.48
N THR A 124 7.87 -6.30 10.14
CA THR A 124 8.09 -7.75 10.06
C THR A 124 9.18 -8.12 9.04
N LEU A 125 9.20 -7.45 7.88
CA LEU A 125 10.21 -7.68 6.87
C LEU A 125 11.59 -7.16 7.31
N GLU A 126 11.63 -6.00 7.99
CA GLU A 126 12.86 -5.44 8.57
C GLU A 126 13.43 -6.37 9.65
N ASP A 127 12.60 -6.85 10.57
CA ASP A 127 12.99 -7.78 11.63
C ASP A 127 13.48 -9.13 11.08
N ALA A 128 12.94 -9.55 9.93
CA ALA A 128 13.42 -10.73 9.19
C ALA A 128 14.72 -10.49 8.40
N GLY A 129 15.25 -9.26 8.43
CA GLY A 129 16.46 -8.85 7.71
C GLY A 129 16.30 -8.87 6.19
N VAL A 130 15.08 -8.67 5.67
CA VAL A 130 14.83 -8.55 4.24
C VAL A 130 15.51 -7.28 3.73
N ASP A 131 16.08 -7.34 2.52
CA ASP A 131 16.73 -6.18 1.91
C ASP A 131 15.75 -5.01 1.71
N GLN A 132 16.26 -3.79 1.92
CA GLN A 132 15.46 -2.56 1.84
C GLN A 132 14.83 -2.36 0.45
N ALA A 133 15.47 -2.77 -0.65
CA ALA A 133 14.86 -2.68 -1.97
C ALA A 133 13.67 -3.65 -2.12
N ALA A 134 13.76 -4.84 -1.53
CA ALA A 134 12.66 -5.81 -1.52
C ALA A 134 11.48 -5.33 -0.66
N ILE A 135 11.75 -4.73 0.51
CA ILE A 135 10.73 -4.11 1.37
C ILE A 135 10.03 -2.98 0.62
N ARG A 136 10.80 -2.08 -0.02
CA ARG A 136 10.24 -1.00 -0.83
C ARG A 136 9.36 -1.53 -1.97
N SER A 137 9.79 -2.58 -2.66
CA SER A 137 9.01 -3.24 -3.70
C SER A 137 7.69 -3.83 -3.17
N ALA A 138 7.70 -4.39 -1.96
CA ALA A 138 6.51 -4.95 -1.31
C ALA A 138 5.49 -3.87 -0.89
N ILE A 139 5.96 -2.72 -0.40
CA ILE A 139 5.10 -1.61 0.07
C ILE A 139 4.63 -0.69 -1.07
N THR A 140 5.34 -0.64 -2.20
CA THR A 140 5.02 0.24 -3.34
C THR A 140 3.56 0.17 -3.81
N PRO A 141 2.91 -1.00 -3.93
CA PRO A 141 1.50 -1.07 -4.30
C PRO A 141 0.56 -0.32 -3.34
N TRP A 142 0.86 -0.31 -2.04
CA TRP A 142 0.10 0.45 -1.07
C TRP A 142 0.38 1.95 -1.16
N ALA A 143 1.64 2.36 -1.35
CA ALA A 143 1.97 3.76 -1.58
C ALA A 143 1.25 4.33 -2.83
N HIS A 144 1.10 3.52 -3.89
CA HIS A 144 0.30 3.86 -5.06
C HIS A 144 -1.17 4.15 -4.71
N VAL A 145 -1.75 3.31 -3.85
CA VAL A 145 -3.13 3.49 -3.37
C VAL A 145 -3.20 4.79 -2.57
N MET A 146 -2.30 5.03 -1.60
CA MET A 146 -2.30 6.26 -0.81
C MET A 146 -2.18 7.52 -1.67
N LEU A 147 -1.28 7.51 -2.65
CA LEU A 147 -1.10 8.64 -3.57
C LEU A 147 -2.35 8.89 -4.42
N PHE A 148 -3.06 7.84 -4.80
CA PHE A 148 -4.34 7.98 -5.49
C PHE A 148 -5.41 8.63 -4.60
N ASP A 149 -5.49 8.28 -3.31
CA ASP A 149 -6.43 8.92 -2.38
C ASP A 149 -6.10 10.39 -2.15
N LEU A 150 -4.83 10.70 -1.90
CA LEU A 150 -4.34 12.08 -1.72
C LEU A 150 -4.60 12.91 -2.99
N ALA A 151 -4.34 12.34 -4.17
CA ALA A 151 -4.66 12.93 -5.45
C ALA A 151 -6.15 13.22 -5.60
N GLY A 152 -7.02 12.32 -5.16
CA GLY A 152 -8.48 12.50 -5.16
C GLY A 152 -8.91 13.68 -4.28
N LEU A 153 -8.42 13.74 -3.03
CA LEU A 153 -8.72 14.83 -2.10
C LEU A 153 -8.31 16.20 -2.67
N ALA A 154 -7.10 16.26 -3.24
CA ALA A 154 -6.59 17.48 -3.86
C ALA A 154 -7.36 17.87 -5.14
N THR A 155 -7.70 16.90 -5.98
CA THR A 155 -8.47 17.13 -7.22
C THR A 155 -9.86 17.65 -6.90
N ASN A 156 -10.53 17.11 -5.87
CA ASN A 156 -11.84 17.58 -5.43
C ASN A 156 -11.83 19.06 -5.04
N ALA A 157 -10.75 19.54 -4.41
CA ALA A 157 -10.59 20.95 -4.10
C ALA A 157 -10.48 21.83 -5.37
N ILE A 158 -9.78 21.36 -6.40
CA ILE A 158 -9.71 22.07 -7.70
C ILE A 158 -11.08 22.06 -8.39
N HIS A 159 -11.76 20.90 -8.40
CA HIS A 159 -13.12 20.78 -8.93
C HIS A 159 -14.10 21.72 -8.23
N GLY A 160 -13.99 21.89 -6.91
CA GLY A 160 -14.80 22.83 -6.15
C GLY A 160 -14.70 24.25 -6.70
N GLU A 161 -13.49 24.79 -6.83
CA GLU A 161 -13.27 26.15 -7.34
C GLU A 161 -13.73 26.31 -8.79
N LEU A 162 -13.45 25.33 -9.65
CA LEU A 162 -13.91 25.37 -11.05
C LEU A 162 -15.44 25.31 -11.14
N ASN A 163 -16.10 24.51 -10.30
CA ASN A 163 -17.55 24.44 -10.28
C ASN A 163 -18.18 25.75 -9.79
N GLU A 164 -17.63 26.42 -8.78
CA GLU A 164 -18.13 27.73 -8.35
C GLU A 164 -17.96 28.80 -9.44
N LEU A 165 -16.82 28.80 -10.14
CA LEU A 165 -16.60 29.65 -11.32
C LEU A 165 -17.69 29.41 -12.38
N LEU A 166 -17.95 28.14 -12.71
CA LEU A 166 -18.92 27.76 -13.74
C LEU A 166 -20.37 28.06 -13.33
N LYS A 167 -20.75 27.80 -12.08
CA LYS A 167 -22.10 28.07 -11.54
C LYS A 167 -22.42 29.57 -11.58
N HIS A 168 -21.48 30.43 -11.19
CA HIS A 168 -21.72 31.86 -11.12
C HIS A 168 -21.69 32.57 -12.48
N ARG A 169 -21.07 31.97 -13.51
CA ARG A 169 -20.85 32.63 -14.81
C ARG A 169 -21.54 31.99 -16.01
N MET A 170 -22.02 30.74 -15.93
CA MET A 170 -22.85 30.14 -16.99
C MET A 170 -24.25 30.77 -17.16
N PRO A 171 -24.95 31.28 -16.12
CA PRO A 171 -26.30 31.83 -16.30
C PRO A 171 -26.34 33.15 -17.08
N SER A 172 -25.24 33.90 -17.13
CA SER A 172 -25.11 35.09 -17.96
C SER A 172 -24.24 34.76 -19.16
N ALA A 173 -24.80 34.78 -20.38
CA ALA A 173 -24.02 34.65 -21.61
C ALA A 173 -22.76 35.52 -21.51
N ALA A 174 -21.58 34.89 -21.51
CA ALA A 174 -20.29 35.54 -21.37
C ALA A 174 -20.25 36.80 -22.25
N ARG A 175 -19.86 37.91 -21.62
CA ARG A 175 -20.03 39.26 -22.17
C ARG A 175 -19.09 39.52 -23.34
N ASP A 176 -17.99 38.78 -23.42
CA ASP A 176 -16.97 38.84 -24.47
C ASP A 176 -16.40 37.44 -24.82
N ASP A 177 -15.62 37.37 -25.91
CA ASP A 177 -15.03 36.14 -26.43
C ASP A 177 -13.91 35.58 -25.52
N GLU A 178 -13.25 36.44 -24.73
CA GLU A 178 -12.20 36.06 -23.79
C GLU A 178 -12.78 35.30 -22.59
N GLU A 179 -13.89 35.79 -22.02
CA GLU A 179 -14.62 35.12 -20.96
C GLU A 179 -15.21 33.79 -21.43
N ARG A 180 -15.70 33.70 -22.68
CA ARG A 180 -16.12 32.43 -23.29
C ARG A 180 -14.97 31.44 -23.37
N ALA A 181 -13.82 31.86 -23.89
CA ALA A 181 -12.64 31.01 -24.01
C ALA A 181 -12.19 30.50 -22.63
N ARG A 182 -12.20 31.35 -21.60
CA ARG A 182 -11.87 30.99 -20.22
C ARG A 182 -12.84 29.97 -19.64
N LEU A 183 -14.15 30.14 -19.82
CA LEU A 183 -15.16 29.19 -19.32
C LEU A 183 -15.07 27.84 -20.03
N THR A 184 -14.81 27.82 -21.35
CA THR A 184 -14.56 26.59 -22.10
C THR A 184 -13.32 25.87 -21.58
N GLN A 185 -12.21 26.57 -21.36
CA GLN A 185 -11.00 25.98 -20.77
C GLN A 185 -11.26 25.43 -19.36
N ALA A 186 -12.07 26.11 -18.55
CA ALA A 186 -12.45 25.64 -17.22
C ALA A 186 -13.30 24.36 -17.26
N LEU A 187 -14.25 24.27 -18.21
CA LEU A 187 -15.04 23.06 -18.45
C LEU A 187 -14.15 21.89 -18.89
N GLU A 188 -13.29 22.11 -19.88
CA GLU A 188 -12.35 21.09 -20.37
C GLU A 188 -11.40 20.61 -19.27
N LEU A 189 -10.87 21.54 -18.47
CA LEU A 189 -10.00 21.19 -17.35
C LEU A 189 -10.76 20.39 -16.30
N ARG A 190 -11.98 20.79 -15.93
CA ARG A 190 -12.85 20.04 -15.00
C ARG A 190 -13.07 18.61 -15.48
N ASP A 191 -13.39 18.43 -16.75
CA ASP A 191 -13.72 17.11 -17.30
C ASP A 191 -12.47 16.22 -17.45
N THR A 192 -11.28 16.83 -17.58
CA THR A 192 -9.99 16.13 -17.72
C THR A 192 -9.19 16.02 -16.44
N LEU A 193 -9.64 16.61 -15.33
CA LEU A 193 -8.95 16.69 -14.03
C LEU A 193 -8.76 15.35 -13.30
N ARG A 194 -9.01 14.22 -13.97
CA ARG A 194 -8.73 12.90 -13.41
C ARG A 194 -7.23 12.64 -13.37
N ILE A 195 -6.72 12.35 -12.18
CA ILE A 195 -5.37 11.79 -12.02
C ILE A 195 -5.46 10.30 -12.36
N ASN A 196 -5.50 10.01 -13.66
CA ASN A 196 -5.36 8.66 -14.19
C ASN A 196 -3.87 8.29 -14.14
N CYS A 197 -3.49 7.55 -13.11
CA CYS A 197 -2.20 6.87 -13.05
C CYS A 197 -2.41 5.39 -13.34
N GLN A 198 -1.62 4.84 -14.25
CA GLN A 198 -1.67 3.42 -14.58
C GLN A 198 -0.89 2.60 -13.54
N PRO A 199 -1.27 1.33 -13.33
CA PRO A 199 -0.44 0.40 -12.57
C PRO A 199 0.96 0.32 -13.18
N GLY A 200 1.99 0.71 -12.42
CA GLY A 200 3.38 0.73 -12.88
C GLY A 200 3.94 2.13 -13.21
N ASP A 201 3.11 3.17 -13.22
CA ASP A 201 3.61 4.55 -13.29
C ASP A 201 4.54 4.86 -12.10
N PRO A 202 5.61 5.65 -12.28
CA PRO A 202 6.41 6.11 -11.15
C PRO A 202 5.54 6.84 -10.11
N LEU A 203 5.77 6.60 -8.81
CA LEU A 203 5.02 7.26 -7.73
C LEU A 203 5.10 8.79 -7.79
N THR A 204 6.20 9.33 -8.30
CA THR A 204 6.40 10.78 -8.51
C THR A 204 5.45 11.39 -9.54
N THR A 205 4.82 10.57 -10.39
CA THR A 205 3.85 11.01 -11.40
C THR A 205 2.62 11.64 -10.76
N PHE A 206 2.20 11.17 -9.58
CA PHE A 206 1.03 11.70 -8.88
C PHE A 206 1.19 13.17 -8.49
N PRO A 207 2.20 13.57 -7.69
CA PRO A 207 2.39 14.98 -7.33
C PRO A 207 2.71 15.85 -8.56
N GLN A 208 3.43 15.33 -9.57
CA GLN A 208 3.70 16.06 -10.81
C GLN A 208 2.42 16.40 -11.59
N ARG A 209 1.52 15.43 -11.77
CA ARG A 209 0.23 15.65 -12.44
C ARG A 209 -0.64 16.63 -11.67
N LEU A 210 -0.67 16.52 -10.34
CA LEU A 210 -1.43 17.47 -9.52
C LEU A 210 -0.90 18.90 -9.66
N ARG A 211 0.43 19.10 -9.66
CA ARG A 211 1.04 20.42 -9.93
C ARG A 211 0.65 20.96 -11.30
N SER A 212 0.75 20.12 -12.35
CA SER A 212 0.36 20.53 -13.70
C SER A 212 -1.12 20.92 -13.79
N ASN A 213 -2.00 20.18 -13.13
CA ASN A 213 -3.41 20.52 -13.04
C ASN A 213 -3.65 21.84 -12.28
N LEU A 214 -2.92 22.07 -11.20
CA LEU A 214 -2.97 23.33 -10.46
C LEU A 214 -2.50 24.51 -11.33
N GLU A 215 -1.37 24.38 -12.02
CA GLU A 215 -0.84 25.40 -12.94
C GLU A 215 -1.82 25.75 -14.05
N ARG A 216 -2.55 24.75 -14.58
CA ARG A 216 -3.62 24.96 -15.58
C ARG A 216 -4.87 25.61 -14.98
N ALA A 217 -5.20 25.33 -13.73
CA ALA A 217 -6.38 25.88 -13.05
C ALA A 217 -6.17 27.34 -12.61
N MET A 218 -4.98 27.67 -12.12
CA MET A 218 -4.62 28.99 -11.59
C MET A 218 -5.03 30.19 -12.46
N PRO A 219 -4.68 30.26 -13.77
CA PRO A 219 -5.06 31.41 -14.60
C PRO A 219 -6.58 31.51 -14.83
N LEU A 220 -7.32 30.41 -14.63
CA LEU A 220 -8.76 30.37 -14.82
C LEU A 220 -9.52 30.86 -13.60
N LEU A 221 -8.88 31.00 -12.43
CA LEU A 221 -9.52 31.39 -11.18
C LEU A 221 -9.28 32.88 -10.84
N PRO A 222 -10.15 33.50 -10.03
CA PRO A 222 -9.87 34.78 -9.39
C PRO A 222 -8.58 34.75 -8.56
N GLY A 223 -7.94 35.91 -8.35
CA GLY A 223 -6.64 35.98 -7.65
C GLY A 223 -6.70 35.53 -6.18
N ASP A 224 -7.77 35.87 -5.48
CA ASP A 224 -8.08 35.42 -4.11
C ASP A 224 -8.34 33.91 -4.05
N ALA A 225 -9.18 33.38 -4.96
CA ALA A 225 -9.43 31.95 -5.08
C ALA A 225 -8.15 31.16 -5.40
N THR A 226 -7.27 31.75 -6.20
CA THR A 226 -5.97 31.16 -6.57
C THR A 226 -5.04 31.02 -5.36
N ILE A 227 -4.95 32.06 -4.53
CA ILE A 227 -4.14 32.05 -3.30
C ILE A 227 -4.70 31.02 -2.33
N ALA A 228 -6.02 31.06 -2.07
CA ALA A 228 -6.69 30.12 -1.18
C ALA A 228 -6.55 28.66 -1.65
N LEU A 229 -6.70 28.40 -2.95
CA LEU A 229 -6.53 27.07 -3.52
C LEU A 229 -5.08 26.58 -3.35
N ARG A 230 -4.09 27.44 -3.59
CA ARG A 230 -2.68 27.10 -3.40
C ARG A 230 -2.39 26.76 -1.94
N GLU A 231 -2.80 27.62 -1.00
CA GLU A 231 -2.60 27.38 0.43
C GLU A 231 -3.25 26.07 0.89
N ARG A 232 -4.47 25.78 0.39
CA ARG A 232 -5.19 24.54 0.69
C ARG A 232 -4.51 23.30 0.10
N LEU A 233 -3.85 23.41 -1.05
CA LEU A 233 -3.24 22.27 -1.75
C LEU A 233 -1.78 22.00 -1.39
N THR A 234 -1.05 23.00 -0.90
CA THR A 234 0.37 22.85 -0.51
C THR A 234 0.60 21.68 0.46
N PRO A 235 -0.18 21.51 1.56
CA PRO A 235 0.02 20.40 2.48
C PRO A 235 -0.13 19.03 1.80
N TRP A 236 -1.11 18.91 0.90
CA TRP A 236 -1.36 17.67 0.16
C TRP A 236 -0.23 17.35 -0.83
N LEU A 237 0.28 18.36 -1.54
CA LEU A 237 1.43 18.21 -2.45
C LEU A 237 2.68 17.76 -1.68
N GLU A 238 2.97 18.39 -0.55
CA GLU A 238 4.11 18.01 0.29
C GLU A 238 3.97 16.59 0.85
N GLN A 239 2.76 16.21 1.25
CA GLN A 239 2.48 14.84 1.70
C GLN A 239 2.65 13.83 0.57
N MET A 240 2.18 14.13 -0.64
CA MET A 240 2.36 13.27 -1.81
C MET A 240 3.84 13.11 -2.19
N ASP A 241 4.64 14.19 -2.17
CA ASP A 241 6.08 14.08 -2.40
C ASP A 241 6.76 13.20 -1.36
N TYR A 242 6.41 13.38 -0.08
CA TYR A 242 6.92 12.58 1.01
C TYR A 242 6.55 11.10 0.81
N THR A 243 5.30 10.80 0.48
CA THR A 243 4.84 9.42 0.26
C THR A 243 5.48 8.77 -0.95
N ALA A 244 5.64 9.51 -2.06
CA ALA A 244 6.32 8.99 -3.23
C ALA A 244 7.79 8.64 -2.95
N LYS A 245 8.46 9.42 -2.07
CA LYS A 245 9.87 9.20 -1.72
C LYS A 245 10.06 8.12 -0.66
N ASN A 246 9.28 8.18 0.41
CA ASN A 246 9.50 7.38 1.62
C ASN A 246 8.60 6.15 1.71
N LEU A 247 7.60 6.01 0.82
CA LEU A 247 6.59 4.96 0.87
C LEU A 247 5.84 4.93 2.21
N ASP A 248 5.60 6.11 2.78
CA ASP A 248 4.95 6.33 4.07
C ASP A 248 4.16 7.64 4.06
N LEU A 249 3.27 7.84 5.03
CA LEU A 249 2.52 9.08 5.20
C LEU A 249 3.29 10.03 6.13
N ARG A 250 3.42 11.29 5.73
CA ARG A 250 4.03 12.33 6.57
C ARG A 250 3.17 12.66 7.78
N ASP A 251 1.86 12.75 7.55
CA ASP A 251 0.83 12.98 8.55
C ASP A 251 -0.35 12.03 8.26
N PRO A 252 -0.36 10.83 8.89
CA PRO A 252 -1.45 9.87 8.71
C PRO A 252 -2.81 10.41 9.18
N GLU A 253 -2.83 11.23 10.24
CA GLU A 253 -4.06 11.78 10.81
C GLU A 253 -4.75 12.75 9.85
N GLN A 254 -3.98 13.60 9.19
CA GLN A 254 -4.49 14.48 8.14
C GLN A 254 -5.15 13.69 7.00
N TRP A 255 -4.55 12.55 6.60
CA TRP A 255 -5.11 11.68 5.57
C TRP A 255 -6.42 11.00 6.04
N PHE A 256 -6.44 10.45 7.25
CA PHE A 256 -7.63 9.83 7.83
C PHE A 256 -8.81 10.82 7.91
N ALA A 257 -8.54 12.04 8.39
CA ALA A 257 -9.54 13.09 8.48
C ALA A 257 -10.06 13.51 7.10
N GLY A 258 -9.16 13.66 6.12
CA GLY A 258 -9.53 14.02 4.75
C GLY A 258 -10.45 12.98 4.08
N LEU A 259 -10.18 11.69 4.28
CA LEU A 259 -11.03 10.61 3.75
C LEU A 259 -12.39 10.50 4.44
N MET A 260 -12.47 10.76 5.75
CA MET A 260 -13.75 10.73 6.46
C MET A 260 -14.63 11.93 6.11
N GLY A 261 -14.04 13.12 5.91
CA GLY A 261 -14.77 14.33 5.55
C GLY A 261 -15.26 14.39 4.09
N SER A 262 -14.80 13.47 3.23
CA SER A 262 -15.13 13.44 1.79
C SER A 262 -16.12 12.33 1.40
N ARG A 263 -16.56 11.49 2.34
CA ARG A 263 -17.66 10.54 2.11
C ARG A 263 -19.01 11.29 2.12
N PRO A 264 -19.87 11.13 1.10
CA PRO A 264 -21.24 11.63 1.18
C PRO A 264 -21.96 10.94 2.34
N GLN A 265 -22.62 11.74 3.20
CA GLN A 265 -23.59 11.23 4.18
C GLN A 265 -24.85 10.75 3.48
#